data_AF-A0AAV4D4T2-F1
#
_entry.id   AF-A0AAV4D4T2-F1
#
_cell.length_a   1.000
_cell.length_b   1.000
_cell.length_c   1.000
_cell.angle_alpha   90.00
_cell.angle_beta   90.00
_cell.angle_gamma   90.00
#
_symmetry.space_group_name_H-M   'P 1'
#
loop_
_entity.id
_entity.type
_entity.pdbx_description
1 polymer ?
#
loop_
_entity_poly.entity_id
_entity_poly.type
_entity_poly.pdbx_seq_one_letter_code
_entity_poly.pdbx_strand_id
1 'polypeptide(L)'
;MHEKFCASSRAYVSAVKAALRSHRRETAAEIFERAIDVLSPDFPDPTCKSLINERSTLESELESVRQEAQTKCLTLESELESVRQEAQNERSTLESELESVRQEAQTKCLTLESELESVRQEAQTKCLTLESELESIKQDAQINSSMKKNVRRLDTKLESLAIETKDSIKETAATTAAAAAAAVAALTPPPIGATASALSRPLKGVRQRADFTVNVTTDQYTPGIEDVQLLPGGRLVLADYNNMCVKLFDTQV
;
A
#
# COMPACT_ATOMS: atom_id res chain seq x y z
N MET A 1 35.51 76.81 -8.11
CA MET A 1 36.52 77.11 -7.05
C MET A 1 36.01 78.09 -6.00
N HIS A 2 35.26 79.14 -6.37
CA HIS A 2 34.78 80.16 -5.44
C HIS A 2 33.87 79.65 -4.30
N GLU A 3 33.02 78.66 -4.57
CA GLU A 3 32.04 78.16 -3.61
C GLU A 3 32.66 77.36 -2.45
N LYS A 4 33.73 76.58 -2.73
CA LYS A 4 34.50 75.86 -1.71
C LYS A 4 35.25 76.81 -0.77
N PHE A 5 35.75 77.92 -1.29
CA PHE A 5 36.40 78.97 -0.49
C PHE A 5 35.40 79.68 0.44
N CYS A 6 34.19 79.98 -0.05
CA CYS A 6 33.12 80.58 0.77
C CYS A 6 32.57 79.64 1.85
N ALA A 7 32.57 78.32 1.64
CA ALA A 7 32.18 77.34 2.65
C ALA A 7 33.24 77.21 3.76
N SER A 8 34.52 77.11 3.37
CA SER A 8 35.64 77.04 4.31
C SER A 8 35.76 78.30 5.18
N SER A 9 35.61 79.49 4.59
CA SER A 9 35.62 80.76 5.31
C SER A 9 34.48 80.86 6.33
N ARG A 10 33.26 80.43 5.98
CA ARG A 10 32.11 80.41 6.92
C ARG A 10 32.33 79.43 8.09
N ALA A 11 32.88 78.25 7.83
CA ALA A 11 33.21 77.29 8.87
C ALA A 11 34.26 77.85 9.85
N TYR A 12 35.30 78.51 9.33
CA TYR A 12 36.32 79.16 10.16
C TYR A 12 35.74 80.26 11.05
N VAL A 13 34.92 81.16 10.50
CA VAL A 13 34.26 82.23 11.28
C VAL A 13 33.32 81.65 12.34
N SER A 14 32.60 80.57 12.03
CA SER A 14 31.73 79.89 13.00
C SER A 14 32.55 79.28 14.15
N ALA A 15 33.67 78.63 13.85
CA ALA A 15 34.57 78.06 14.86
C ALA A 15 35.20 79.14 15.75
N VAL A 16 35.69 80.24 15.16
CA VAL A 16 36.25 81.38 15.91
C VAL A 16 35.19 82.03 16.81
N LYS A 17 33.95 82.17 16.32
CA LYS A 17 32.84 82.72 17.11
C LYS A 17 32.43 81.77 18.25
N ALA A 18 32.45 80.45 18.03
CA ALA A 18 32.22 79.47 19.07
C ALA A 18 33.33 79.49 20.13
N ALA A 19 34.60 79.57 19.71
CA ALA A 19 35.75 79.68 20.61
C ALA A 19 35.72 80.98 21.43
N LEU A 20 35.41 82.13 20.82
CA LEU A 20 35.25 83.41 21.53
C LEU A 20 34.09 83.37 22.54
N ARG A 21 32.99 82.70 22.20
CA ARG A 21 31.85 82.50 23.13
C ARG A 21 32.18 81.52 24.25
N SER A 22 33.07 80.55 24.01
CA SER A 22 33.56 79.63 25.04
C SER A 22 34.51 80.38 25.97
N HIS A 23 35.51 81.05 25.41
CA HIS A 23 36.49 81.81 26.16
C HIS A 23 35.82 82.92 26.99
N ARG A 24 34.90 83.71 26.42
CA ARG A 24 34.15 84.71 27.21
C ARG A 24 33.33 84.11 28.34
N ARG A 25 32.79 82.89 28.18
CA ARG A 25 32.06 82.20 29.26
C ARG A 25 33.02 81.73 30.35
N GLU A 26 34.18 81.23 29.95
CA GLU A 26 35.25 80.79 30.84
C GLU A 26 35.83 81.98 31.62
N THR A 27 36.17 83.10 30.96
CA THR A 27 36.64 84.32 31.63
C THR A 27 35.56 84.96 32.50
N ALA A 28 34.29 84.92 32.07
CA ALA A 28 33.19 85.42 32.90
C ALA A 28 32.99 84.56 34.15
N ALA A 29 33.08 83.24 34.04
CA ALA A 29 33.01 82.33 35.17
C ALA A 29 34.21 82.53 36.12
N GLU A 30 35.43 82.65 35.59
CA GLU A 30 36.64 82.94 36.37
C GLU A 30 36.55 84.29 37.09
N ILE A 31 36.01 85.33 36.43
CA ILE A 31 35.79 86.64 37.06
C ILE A 31 34.71 86.53 38.15
N PHE A 32 33.66 85.73 37.92
CA PHE A 32 32.58 85.55 38.90
C PHE A 32 33.07 84.79 40.14
N GLU A 33 33.82 83.70 39.98
CA GLU A 33 34.44 82.95 41.08
C GLU A 33 35.44 83.83 41.84
N ARG A 34 36.28 84.58 41.13
CA ARG A 34 37.25 85.50 41.75
C ARG A 34 36.58 86.69 42.43
N ALA A 35 35.43 87.15 41.94
CA ALA A 35 34.62 88.18 42.58
C ALA A 35 33.93 87.65 43.84
N ILE A 36 33.46 86.39 43.83
CA ILE A 36 32.92 85.72 45.01
C ILE A 36 34.01 85.61 46.09
N ASP A 37 35.24 85.21 45.74
CA ASP A 37 36.37 85.12 46.67
C ASP A 37 36.77 86.49 47.26
N VAL A 38 36.82 87.53 46.42
CA VAL A 38 37.21 88.90 46.85
C VAL A 38 36.13 89.59 47.67
N LEU A 39 34.84 89.28 47.45
CA LEU A 39 33.72 89.84 48.21
C LEU A 39 33.39 89.06 49.48
N SER A 40 34.03 87.92 49.73
CA SER A 40 33.77 87.01 50.87
C SER A 40 34.53 87.23 52.20
N PRO A 41 35.40 88.25 52.45
CA PRO A 41 36.07 88.29 53.76
C PRO A 41 35.16 88.64 54.95
N ASP A 42 34.13 89.48 54.77
CA ASP A 42 33.49 90.17 55.92
C ASP A 42 31.98 89.98 56.10
N PHE A 43 31.31 89.15 55.29
CA PHE A 43 29.92 88.77 55.54
C PHE A 43 29.75 87.25 55.42
N PRO A 44 29.80 86.50 56.54
CA PRO A 44 29.40 85.10 56.54
C PRO A 44 27.88 85.05 56.52
N ASP A 45 27.25 85.25 55.36
CA ASP A 45 25.84 84.93 55.23
C ASP A 45 25.71 83.40 55.24
N PRO A 46 25.18 82.78 56.32
CA PRO A 46 25.08 81.31 56.43
C PRO A 46 24.28 80.70 55.27
N THR A 47 23.45 81.52 54.62
CA THR A 47 22.66 81.18 53.45
C THR A 47 23.53 80.80 52.25
N CYS A 48 24.64 81.50 51.99
CA CYS A 48 25.54 81.18 50.87
C CYS A 48 26.25 79.84 51.05
N LYS A 49 26.71 79.51 52.26
CA LYS A 49 27.31 78.20 52.55
C LYS A 49 26.29 77.07 52.42
N SER A 50 25.05 77.29 52.86
CA SER A 50 23.98 76.29 52.71
C SER A 50 23.67 76.01 51.23
N LEU A 51 23.59 77.04 50.39
CA LEU A 51 23.33 76.89 48.95
C LEU A 51 24.47 76.20 48.21
N ILE A 52 25.73 76.44 48.60
CA ILE A 52 26.89 75.73 48.02
C ILE A 52 26.83 74.23 48.37
N ASN A 53 26.48 73.90 49.61
CA ASN A 53 26.32 72.50 50.04
C ASN A 53 25.15 71.83 49.31
N GLU A 54 24.00 72.49 49.21
CA GLU A 54 22.83 72.00 48.46
C GLU A 54 23.15 71.77 46.97
N ARG A 55 23.86 72.70 46.34
CA ARG A 55 24.34 72.53 44.97
C ARG A 55 25.26 71.32 44.85
N SER A 56 26.22 71.17 45.76
CA SER A 56 27.14 70.02 45.77
C SER A 56 26.40 68.70 45.95
N THR A 57 25.38 68.65 46.82
CA THR A 57 24.54 67.46 46.98
C THR A 57 23.74 67.14 45.73
N LEU A 58 23.13 68.14 45.09
CA LEU A 58 22.38 67.96 43.85
C LEU A 58 23.27 67.53 42.68
N GLU A 59 24.49 68.06 42.58
CA GLU A 59 25.48 67.62 41.58
C GLU A 59 25.86 66.15 41.80
N SER A 60 26.05 65.73 43.05
CA SER A 60 26.32 64.32 43.39
C SER A 60 25.13 63.40 43.07
N GLU A 61 23.91 63.81 43.38
CA GLU A 61 22.69 63.05 43.07
C GLU A 61 22.49 62.93 41.55
N LEU A 62 22.68 64.03 40.81
CA LEU A 62 22.60 64.05 39.35
C LEU A 62 23.62 63.09 38.73
N GLU A 63 24.85 63.09 39.23
CA GLU A 63 25.89 62.19 38.74
C GLU A 63 25.56 60.72 39.06
N SER A 64 25.05 60.44 40.26
CA SER A 64 24.56 59.11 40.61
C SER A 64 23.43 58.64 39.68
N VAL A 65 22.45 59.51 39.40
CA VAL A 65 21.34 59.19 38.48
C VAL A 65 21.84 58.95 37.06
N ARG A 66 22.84 59.71 36.59
CA ARG A 66 23.46 59.50 35.27
C ARG A 66 24.16 58.16 35.18
N GLN A 67 24.93 57.79 36.20
CA GLN A 67 25.62 56.50 36.25
C GLN A 67 24.61 55.34 36.31
N GLU A 68 23.54 55.48 37.11
CA GLU A 68 22.46 54.49 37.15
C GLU A 68 21.73 54.36 35.80
N ALA A 69 21.44 55.48 35.13
CA ALA A 69 20.83 55.46 33.81
C ALA A 69 21.76 54.80 32.77
N GLN A 70 23.06 55.12 32.78
CA GLN A 70 24.04 54.53 31.87
C GLN A 70 24.17 53.02 32.08
N THR A 71 24.25 52.57 33.33
CA THR A 71 24.30 51.13 33.65
C THR A 71 23.04 50.41 33.19
N LYS A 72 21.85 50.97 33.45
CA LYS A 72 20.58 50.42 32.95
C LYS A 72 20.54 50.35 31.42
N CYS A 73 21.01 51.38 30.72
CA CYS A 73 21.10 51.36 29.26
C CYS A 73 21.99 50.21 28.75
N LEU A 74 23.18 50.05 29.33
CA LEU A 74 24.09 48.96 28.96
C LEU A 74 23.49 47.58 29.23
N THR A 75 22.78 47.41 30.36
CA THR A 75 22.08 46.16 30.67
C THR A 75 21.00 45.86 29.64
N LEU A 76 20.16 46.85 29.31
CA LEU A 76 19.09 46.67 28.31
C LEU A 76 19.65 46.39 26.91
N GLU A 77 20.75 47.02 26.52
CA GLU A 77 21.44 46.74 25.25
C GLU A 77 21.95 45.29 25.21
N SER A 78 22.53 44.81 26.31
CA SER A 78 22.99 43.42 26.43
C SER A 78 21.83 42.43 26.38
N GLU A 79 20.73 42.69 27.09
CA GLU A 79 19.53 41.84 27.06
C GLU A 79 18.92 41.79 25.66
N LEU A 80 18.83 42.93 25.00
CA LEU A 80 18.28 43.03 23.66
C LEU A 80 19.12 42.26 22.64
N GLU A 81 20.44 42.33 22.74
CA GLU A 81 21.34 41.56 21.87
C GLU A 81 21.23 40.06 22.14
N SER A 82 21.09 39.65 23.40
CA SER A 82 20.82 38.25 23.76
C SER A 82 19.52 37.74 23.14
N VAL A 83 18.43 38.50 23.24
CA VAL A 83 17.14 38.14 22.67
C VAL A 83 17.21 38.05 21.14
N ARG A 84 17.95 38.96 20.49
CA ARG A 84 18.16 38.88 19.03
C ARG A 84 18.90 37.62 18.62
N GLN A 85 19.95 37.26 19.36
CA GLN A 85 20.73 36.06 19.07
C GLN A 85 19.91 34.79 19.27
N GLU A 86 19.10 34.74 20.34
CA GLU A 86 18.18 33.63 20.61
C GLU A 86 17.15 33.49 19.49
N ALA A 87 16.48 34.57 19.10
CA ALA A 87 15.52 34.55 18.00
C ALA A 87 16.15 34.13 16.66
N GLN A 88 17.41 34.53 16.40
CA GLN A 88 18.13 34.09 15.20
C GLN A 88 18.43 32.59 15.24
N ASN A 89 18.83 32.06 16.40
CA ASN A 89 19.12 30.64 16.58
C ASN A 89 17.84 29.79 16.44
N GLU A 90 16.74 30.24 17.03
CA GLU A 90 15.42 29.60 16.88
C GLU A 90 14.99 29.58 15.42
N ARG A 91 15.12 30.71 14.71
CA ARG A 91 14.78 30.78 13.29
C ARG A 91 15.63 29.80 12.47
N SER A 92 16.94 29.73 12.71
CA SER A 92 17.82 28.79 12.03
C SER A 92 17.45 27.33 12.31
N THR A 93 17.04 27.04 13.55
CA THR A 93 16.61 25.69 13.94
C THR A 93 15.33 25.30 13.21
N LEU A 94 14.33 26.18 13.23
CA LEU A 94 13.06 25.97 12.55
C LEU A 94 13.23 25.84 11.03
N GLU A 95 14.11 26.63 10.41
CA GLU A 95 14.44 26.50 8.98
C GLU A 95 15.03 25.12 8.66
N SER A 96 15.93 24.62 9.52
CA SER A 96 16.53 23.29 9.38
C SER A 96 15.51 22.16 9.55
N GLU A 97 14.65 22.25 10.57
CA GLU A 97 13.57 21.28 10.80
C GLU A 97 12.59 21.24 9.62
N LEU A 98 12.21 22.42 9.12
CA LEU A 98 11.29 22.54 8.00
C LEU A 98 11.86 21.95 6.71
N GLU A 99 13.16 22.13 6.46
CA GLU A 99 13.85 21.49 5.34
C GLU A 99 13.91 19.97 5.50
N SER A 100 14.19 19.48 6.71
CA SER A 100 14.18 18.04 7.01
C SER A 100 12.80 17.42 6.76
N VAL A 101 11.72 18.07 7.22
CA VAL A 101 10.34 17.62 6.99
C VAL A 101 10.00 17.60 5.50
N ARG A 102 10.45 18.61 4.73
CA ARG A 102 10.25 18.64 3.28
C ARG A 102 10.93 17.46 2.57
N GLN A 103 12.18 17.18 2.93
CA GLN A 103 12.93 16.07 2.34
C GLN A 103 12.30 14.71 2.70
N GLU A 104 11.86 14.54 3.94
CA GLU A 104 11.16 13.33 4.37
C GLU A 104 9.84 13.16 3.60
N ALA A 105 9.04 14.22 3.47
CA ALA A 105 7.80 14.19 2.71
C ALA A 105 8.04 13.85 1.23
N GLN A 106 9.05 14.47 0.60
CA GLN A 106 9.42 14.16 -0.79
C GLN A 106 9.82 12.70 -0.96
N THR A 107 10.63 12.17 -0.04
CA THR A 107 11.06 10.76 -0.06
C THR A 107 9.86 9.82 0.06
N LYS A 108 8.94 10.10 1.00
CA LYS A 108 7.71 9.31 1.16
C LYS A 108 6.84 9.32 -0.09
N CYS A 109 6.67 10.49 -0.73
CA CYS A 109 5.93 10.60 -1.98
C CYS A 109 6.54 9.72 -3.08
N LEU A 110 7.86 9.80 -3.29
CA LEU A 110 8.55 8.98 -4.30
C LEU A 110 8.41 7.47 -4.02
N THR A 111 8.52 7.07 -2.75
CA THR A 111 8.34 5.67 -2.36
C THR A 111 6.92 5.18 -2.67
N LEU A 112 5.90 5.97 -2.30
CA LEU A 112 4.49 5.62 -2.56
C LEU A 112 4.19 5.58 -4.07
N GLU A 113 4.76 6.49 -4.87
CA GLU A 113 4.62 6.46 -6.33
C GLU A 113 5.21 5.17 -6.92
N SER A 114 6.39 4.76 -6.44
CA SER A 114 7.04 3.51 -6.86
C SER A 114 6.23 2.27 -6.48
N GLU A 115 5.73 2.21 -5.24
CA GLU A 115 4.88 1.11 -4.77
C GLU A 115 3.59 1.01 -5.58
N LEU A 116 2.95 2.15 -5.87
CA LEU A 116 1.73 2.20 -6.65
C LEU A 116 1.96 1.71 -8.09
N GLU A 117 3.06 2.12 -8.71
CA GLU A 117 3.43 1.65 -10.04
C GLU A 117 3.72 0.14 -10.06
N SER A 118 4.41 -0.38 -9.05
CA SER A 118 4.62 -1.82 -8.89
C SER A 118 3.30 -2.59 -8.79
N VAL A 119 2.37 -2.13 -7.95
CA VAL A 119 1.04 -2.75 -7.81
C VAL A 119 0.26 -2.71 -9.12
N ARG A 120 0.33 -1.61 -9.88
CA ARG A 120 -0.30 -1.51 -11.20
C ARG A 120 0.26 -2.54 -12.18
N GLN A 121 1.58 -2.69 -12.24
CA GLN A 121 2.23 -3.66 -13.12
C GLN A 121 1.89 -5.09 -12.73
N GLU A 122 1.86 -5.40 -11.43
CA GLU A 122 1.44 -6.71 -10.94
C GLU A 122 -0.02 -7.01 -11.30
N ALA A 123 -0.93 -6.04 -11.10
CA ALA A 123 -2.33 -6.18 -11.46
C ALA A 123 -2.52 -6.38 -12.97
N GLN A 124 -1.80 -5.62 -13.81
CA GLN A 124 -1.83 -5.77 -15.26
C GLN A 124 -1.35 -7.16 -15.68
N THR A 125 -0.25 -7.65 -15.09
CA THR A 125 0.29 -8.98 -15.38
C THR A 125 -0.73 -10.06 -15.02
N LYS A 126 -1.35 -9.98 -13.83
CA LYS A 126 -2.41 -10.91 -13.42
C LYS A 126 -3.60 -10.90 -14.37
N CYS A 127 -4.03 -9.71 -14.84
CA CYS A 127 -5.12 -9.61 -15.81
C CYS A 127 -4.77 -10.34 -17.12
N LEU A 128 -3.57 -10.11 -17.66
CA LEU A 128 -3.12 -10.79 -18.89
C LEU A 128 -3.03 -12.31 -18.72
N THR A 129 -2.56 -12.78 -17.56
CA THR A 129 -2.54 -14.23 -17.25
C THR A 129 -3.95 -14.80 -17.22
N LEU A 130 -4.88 -14.16 -16.51
CA LEU A 130 -6.28 -14.60 -16.44
C LEU A 130 -6.97 -14.57 -17.80
N GLU A 131 -6.69 -13.56 -18.63
CA GLU A 131 -7.19 -13.50 -20.01
C GLU A 131 -6.70 -14.70 -20.84
N SER A 132 -5.42 -15.04 -20.73
CA SER A 132 -4.84 -16.21 -21.41
C SER A 132 -5.45 -17.53 -20.92
N GLU A 133 -5.62 -17.70 -19.61
CA GLU A 133 -6.25 -18.90 -19.03
C GLU A 133 -7.69 -19.05 -19.49
N LEU A 134 -8.45 -17.94 -19.51
CA LEU A 134 -9.84 -17.93 -19.95
C LEU A 134 -9.94 -18.31 -21.44
N GLU A 135 -9.03 -17.83 -22.28
CA GLU A 135 -9.01 -18.21 -23.69
C GLU A 135 -8.68 -19.70 -23.90
N SER A 136 -7.74 -20.25 -23.12
CA SER A 136 -7.48 -21.70 -23.10
C SER A 136 -8.72 -22.51 -22.73
N ILE A 137 -9.43 -22.10 -21.67
CA ILE A 137 -10.66 -22.78 -21.22
C ILE A 137 -11.75 -22.74 -22.30
N LYS A 138 -11.91 -21.62 -23.01
CA LYS A 138 -12.85 -21.53 -24.14
C LYS A 138 -12.48 -22.49 -25.25
N GLN A 139 -11.20 -22.58 -25.59
CA GLN A 139 -10.72 -23.50 -26.62
C GLN A 139 -10.99 -24.96 -26.23
N ASP A 140 -10.71 -25.34 -24.98
CA ASP A 140 -10.99 -26.68 -24.47
C ASP A 140 -12.49 -26.99 -24.46
N ALA A 141 -13.33 -26.02 -24.07
CA ALA A 141 -14.78 -26.16 -24.13
C ALA A 141 -15.28 -26.37 -25.56
N GLN A 142 -14.69 -25.68 -26.54
CA GLN A 142 -15.02 -25.85 -27.96
C GLN A 142 -14.60 -27.24 -28.48
N ILE A 143 -13.43 -27.72 -28.09
CA ILE A 143 -12.96 -29.08 -28.43
C ILE A 143 -13.91 -30.12 -27.82
N ASN A 144 -14.23 -30.00 -26.54
CA ASN A 144 -15.15 -30.90 -25.84
C ASN A 144 -16.54 -30.94 -26.48
N SER A 145 -17.09 -29.79 -26.90
CA SER A 145 -18.36 -29.72 -27.63
C SER A 145 -18.29 -30.47 -28.96
N SER A 146 -17.17 -30.34 -29.68
CA SER A 146 -16.94 -31.03 -30.96
C SER A 146 -16.79 -32.54 -30.77
N MET A 147 -16.03 -32.98 -29.77
CA MET A 147 -15.89 -34.38 -29.40
C MET A 147 -17.23 -35.00 -29.01
N LYS A 148 -18.03 -34.30 -28.19
CA LYS A 148 -19.37 -34.76 -27.78
C LYS A 148 -20.30 -34.98 -28.98
N LYS A 149 -20.24 -34.11 -30.01
CA LYS A 149 -20.98 -34.29 -31.26
C LYS A 149 -20.49 -35.52 -32.04
N ASN A 150 -19.18 -35.74 -32.09
CA ASN A 150 -18.59 -36.89 -32.76
C ASN A 150 -18.96 -38.22 -32.08
N VAL A 151 -18.92 -38.27 -30.75
CA VAL A 151 -19.36 -39.44 -29.95
C VAL A 151 -20.80 -39.77 -30.29
N ARG A 152 -21.72 -38.80 -30.23
CA ARG A 152 -23.14 -39.02 -30.60
C ARG A 152 -23.30 -39.55 -32.03
N ARG A 153 -22.53 -39.03 -33.00
CA ARG A 153 -22.56 -39.53 -34.38
C ARG A 153 -22.08 -40.97 -34.47
N LEU A 154 -21.03 -41.34 -33.74
CA LEU A 154 -20.54 -42.72 -33.69
C LEU A 154 -21.57 -43.65 -33.03
N ASP A 155 -22.19 -43.24 -31.94
CA ASP A 155 -23.26 -44.00 -31.29
C ASP A 155 -24.40 -44.30 -32.27
N THR A 156 -24.86 -43.30 -33.02
CA THR A 156 -25.92 -43.51 -34.04
C THR A 156 -25.49 -44.47 -35.16
N LYS A 157 -24.21 -44.43 -35.58
CA LYS A 157 -23.68 -45.36 -36.59
C LYS A 157 -23.59 -46.78 -36.05
N LEU A 158 -23.11 -46.94 -34.81
CA LEU A 158 -23.03 -48.24 -34.16
C LEU A 158 -24.42 -48.86 -34.03
N GLU A 159 -25.43 -48.09 -33.63
CA GLU A 159 -26.81 -48.57 -33.55
C GLU A 159 -27.33 -49.02 -34.93
N SER A 160 -27.07 -48.24 -36.00
CA SER A 160 -27.48 -48.63 -37.35
C SER A 160 -26.81 -49.92 -37.83
N LEU A 161 -25.51 -50.09 -37.56
CA LEU A 161 -24.76 -51.30 -37.92
C LEU A 161 -25.22 -52.51 -37.09
N ALA A 162 -25.56 -52.30 -35.82
CA ALA A 162 -26.10 -53.36 -34.96
C ALA A 162 -27.44 -53.88 -35.47
N ILE A 163 -28.31 -53.00 -35.98
CA ILE A 163 -29.58 -53.39 -36.61
C ILE A 163 -29.31 -54.14 -37.92
N GLU A 164 -28.45 -53.61 -38.80
CA GLU A 164 -28.12 -54.23 -40.10
C GLU A 164 -27.50 -55.63 -39.93
N THR A 165 -26.56 -55.79 -39.00
CA THR A 165 -25.95 -57.10 -38.68
C THR A 165 -26.96 -58.06 -38.08
N LYS A 166 -27.85 -57.58 -37.18
CA LYS A 166 -28.93 -58.40 -36.62
C LYS A 166 -29.87 -58.92 -37.70
N ASP A 167 -30.23 -58.09 -38.66
CA ASP A 167 -31.12 -58.50 -39.76
C ASP A 167 -30.42 -59.45 -40.74
N SER A 168 -29.15 -59.19 -41.07
CA SER A 168 -28.32 -60.10 -41.87
C SER A 168 -28.16 -61.48 -41.22
N ILE A 169 -27.98 -61.53 -39.89
CA ILE A 169 -27.90 -62.79 -39.14
C ILE A 169 -29.24 -63.54 -39.18
N LYS A 170 -30.38 -62.86 -39.05
CA LYS A 170 -31.70 -63.51 -39.16
C LYS A 170 -31.90 -64.10 -40.55
N GLU A 171 -31.52 -63.38 -41.60
CA GLU A 171 -31.66 -63.84 -42.98
C GLU A 171 -30.76 -65.06 -43.26
N THR A 172 -29.50 -65.01 -42.84
CA THR A 172 -28.56 -66.15 -42.96
C THR A 172 -28.99 -67.35 -42.09
N ALA A 173 -29.55 -67.12 -40.90
CA ALA A 173 -30.12 -68.19 -40.07
C ALA A 173 -31.35 -68.84 -40.72
N ALA A 174 -32.23 -68.06 -41.34
CA ALA A 174 -33.40 -68.57 -42.03
C ALA A 174 -33.01 -69.42 -43.26
N THR A 175 -32.05 -68.95 -44.06
CA THR A 175 -31.56 -69.69 -45.23
C THR A 175 -30.81 -70.97 -44.86
N THR A 176 -29.98 -70.94 -43.81
CA THR A 176 -29.29 -72.14 -43.30
C THR A 176 -30.25 -73.15 -42.67
N ALA A 177 -31.27 -72.70 -41.93
CA ALA A 177 -32.32 -73.58 -41.41
C ALA A 177 -33.11 -74.26 -42.55
N ALA A 178 -33.44 -73.52 -43.61
CA ALA A 178 -34.08 -74.07 -44.81
C ALA A 178 -33.19 -75.11 -45.51
N ALA A 179 -31.90 -74.83 -45.67
CA ALA A 179 -30.94 -75.76 -46.25
C ALA A 179 -30.75 -77.03 -45.41
N ALA A 180 -30.69 -76.89 -44.08
CA ALA A 180 -30.62 -78.02 -43.16
C ALA A 180 -31.89 -78.89 -43.20
N ALA A 181 -33.08 -78.26 -43.25
CA ALA A 181 -34.34 -78.99 -43.41
C ALA A 181 -34.39 -79.77 -44.73
N ALA A 182 -33.90 -79.19 -45.83
CA ALA A 182 -33.80 -79.87 -47.11
C ALA A 182 -32.82 -81.06 -47.08
N ALA A 183 -31.67 -80.91 -46.41
CA ALA A 183 -30.69 -81.98 -46.25
C ALA A 183 -31.23 -83.13 -45.39
N VAL A 184 -31.97 -82.84 -44.32
CA VAL A 184 -32.63 -83.86 -43.48
C VAL A 184 -33.71 -84.61 -44.28
N ALA A 185 -34.49 -83.91 -45.10
CA ALA A 185 -35.50 -84.53 -45.97
C ALA A 185 -34.87 -85.46 -47.03
N ALA A 186 -33.65 -85.19 -47.48
CA ALA A 186 -32.91 -86.06 -48.40
C ALA A 186 -32.34 -87.33 -47.74
N LEU A 187 -32.22 -87.37 -46.41
CA LEU A 187 -31.63 -88.46 -45.63
C LEU A 187 -32.66 -89.39 -44.98
N THR A 188 -33.96 -89.17 -45.15
CA THR A 188 -35.02 -90.07 -44.64
C THR A 188 -35.37 -91.18 -45.64
N PRO A 189 -34.98 -92.45 -45.42
CA PRO A 189 -35.56 -93.59 -46.14
C PRO A 189 -37.00 -93.92 -45.65
N PRO A 190 -37.82 -94.63 -46.45
CA PRO A 190 -39.22 -94.95 -46.11
C PRO A 190 -39.33 -95.89 -44.88
N PRO A 191 -40.48 -95.88 -44.18
CA PRO A 191 -40.58 -96.47 -42.85
C PRO A 191 -40.67 -98.00 -42.89
N ILE A 192 -39.79 -98.68 -42.15
CA ILE A 192 -39.98 -100.06 -41.69
C ILE A 192 -39.76 -100.04 -40.18
N GLY A 193 -40.72 -100.61 -39.45
CA GLY A 193 -40.90 -100.38 -38.02
C GLY A 193 -40.05 -101.21 -37.06
N ALA A 194 -40.49 -101.11 -35.80
CA ALA A 194 -40.18 -101.91 -34.61
C ALA A 194 -39.09 -101.39 -33.65
N THR A 195 -39.58 -100.92 -32.49
CA THR A 195 -39.15 -101.23 -31.11
C THR A 195 -37.67 -101.13 -30.72
N ALA A 196 -37.35 -100.24 -29.77
CA ALA A 196 -36.69 -100.60 -28.51
C ALA A 196 -36.50 -99.40 -27.58
N SER A 197 -36.58 -99.73 -26.30
CA SER A 197 -36.59 -98.89 -25.11
C SER A 197 -35.26 -98.22 -24.75
N ALA A 198 -35.39 -97.24 -23.85
CA ALA A 198 -34.48 -96.90 -22.76
C ALA A 198 -33.15 -96.19 -23.10
N LEU A 199 -33.04 -94.92 -22.69
CA LEU A 199 -32.14 -94.53 -21.60
C LEU A 199 -32.33 -93.05 -21.24
N SER A 200 -32.98 -92.87 -20.09
CA SER A 200 -33.04 -91.62 -19.34
C SER A 200 -31.68 -91.34 -18.69
N ARG A 201 -31.10 -90.17 -18.96
CA ARG A 201 -30.11 -89.53 -18.09
C ARG A 201 -30.35 -88.00 -18.06
N PRO A 202 -30.59 -87.40 -16.88
CA PRO A 202 -30.75 -85.96 -16.76
C PRO A 202 -29.37 -85.32 -16.59
N LEU A 203 -28.94 -84.52 -17.57
CA LEU A 203 -27.78 -83.64 -17.36
C LEU A 203 -28.23 -82.38 -16.63
N LYS A 204 -27.80 -82.32 -15.37
CA LYS A 204 -27.92 -81.19 -14.44
C LYS A 204 -27.34 -79.92 -15.06
N GLY A 205 -28.03 -78.82 -14.75
CA GLY A 205 -27.77 -77.51 -15.31
C GLY A 205 -26.38 -76.95 -15.03
N VAL A 206 -25.95 -76.11 -15.97
CA VAL A 206 -24.88 -75.15 -15.79
C VAL A 206 -25.51 -73.78 -16.05
N ARG A 207 -25.97 -73.13 -14.98
CA ARG A 207 -26.19 -71.68 -14.99
C ARG A 207 -24.82 -71.04 -14.90
N GLN A 208 -24.28 -70.57 -16.01
CA GLN A 208 -23.21 -69.58 -15.97
C GLN A 208 -23.85 -68.23 -15.59
N ARG A 209 -23.79 -67.90 -14.30
CA ARG A 209 -23.81 -66.50 -13.86
C ARG A 209 -22.45 -65.93 -14.26
N ALA A 210 -22.43 -65.02 -15.23
CA ALA A 210 -21.35 -64.06 -15.33
C ALA A 210 -21.61 -63.01 -14.25
N ASP A 211 -20.82 -63.05 -13.18
CA ASP A 211 -20.72 -61.94 -12.25
C ASP A 211 -20.07 -60.78 -13.01
N PHE A 212 -20.87 -59.77 -13.36
CA PHE A 212 -20.35 -58.50 -13.84
C PHE A 212 -19.75 -57.78 -12.63
N THR A 213 -18.43 -57.86 -12.48
CA THR A 213 -17.67 -56.88 -11.71
C THR A 213 -17.70 -55.56 -12.48
N VAL A 214 -18.48 -54.60 -11.97
CA VAL A 214 -18.37 -53.21 -12.38
C VAL A 214 -17.06 -52.68 -11.81
N ASN A 215 -16.01 -52.68 -12.62
CA ASN A 215 -14.85 -51.82 -12.37
C ASN A 215 -15.32 -50.38 -12.61
N VAL A 216 -15.62 -49.67 -11.52
CA VAL A 216 -15.73 -48.22 -11.55
C VAL A 216 -14.31 -47.68 -11.76
N THR A 217 -13.91 -47.50 -13.01
CA THR A 217 -12.81 -46.58 -13.33
C THR A 217 -13.34 -45.17 -13.07
N THR A 218 -12.95 -44.60 -11.93
CA THR A 218 -13.09 -43.17 -11.64
C THR A 218 -12.14 -42.39 -12.54
N ASP A 219 -12.44 -42.33 -13.83
CA ASP A 219 -11.82 -41.43 -14.80
C ASP A 219 -12.87 -40.44 -15.28
N GLN A 220 -13.41 -39.65 -14.36
CA GLN A 220 -13.91 -38.32 -14.68
C GLN A 220 -13.56 -37.40 -13.52
N TYR A 221 -12.51 -36.62 -13.76
CA TYR A 221 -12.11 -35.45 -13.01
C TYR A 221 -13.31 -34.48 -12.90
N THR A 222 -14.11 -34.63 -11.84
CA THR A 222 -15.01 -33.58 -11.37
C THR A 222 -14.16 -32.63 -10.53
N PRO A 223 -13.90 -31.40 -10.97
CA PRO A 223 -13.11 -30.46 -10.19
C PRO A 223 -13.88 -30.11 -8.91
N GLY A 224 -13.28 -30.38 -7.74
CA GLY A 224 -13.72 -29.83 -6.45
C GLY A 224 -13.99 -30.81 -5.30
N ILE A 225 -13.84 -32.13 -5.48
CA ILE A 225 -13.98 -33.10 -4.37
C ILE A 225 -12.73 -33.97 -4.35
N GLU A 226 -11.71 -33.54 -3.61
CA GLU A 226 -10.40 -34.19 -3.62
C GLU A 226 -10.26 -35.29 -2.55
N ASP A 227 -11.06 -35.23 -1.46
CA ASP A 227 -11.01 -36.22 -0.39
C ASP A 227 -12.40 -36.77 -0.05
N VAL A 228 -12.58 -38.07 -0.29
CA VAL A 228 -13.75 -38.85 0.12
C VAL A 228 -13.30 -39.96 1.06
N GLN A 229 -13.63 -39.83 2.35
CA GLN A 229 -13.26 -40.85 3.34
C GLN A 229 -14.50 -41.57 3.86
N LEU A 230 -14.52 -42.90 3.72
CA LEU A 230 -15.55 -43.77 4.29
C LEU A 230 -15.17 -44.11 5.73
N LEU A 231 -15.95 -43.62 6.69
CA LEU A 231 -15.76 -43.90 8.10
C LEU A 231 -16.45 -45.22 8.49
N PRO A 232 -15.93 -45.93 9.52
CA PRO A 232 -16.59 -47.08 10.11
C PRO A 232 -18.03 -46.71 10.51
N GLY A 233 -19.01 -47.53 10.07
CA GLY A 233 -20.44 -47.29 10.33
C GLY A 233 -21.25 -46.76 9.15
N GLY A 234 -20.67 -46.67 7.95
CA GLY A 234 -21.40 -46.23 6.74
C GLY A 234 -21.57 -44.72 6.66
N ARG A 235 -20.59 -43.96 7.17
CA ARG A 235 -20.59 -42.50 7.09
C ARG A 235 -19.61 -42.03 6.04
N LEU A 236 -20.04 -41.08 5.22
CA LEU A 236 -19.27 -40.50 4.14
C LEU A 236 -18.91 -39.05 4.49
N VAL A 237 -17.62 -38.76 4.49
CA VAL A 237 -17.10 -37.39 4.66
C VAL A 237 -16.69 -36.87 3.29
N LEU A 238 -17.25 -35.73 2.89
CA LEU A 238 -16.84 -34.98 1.72
C LEU A 238 -16.20 -33.66 2.18
N ALA A 239 -14.92 -33.45 1.87
CA ALA A 239 -14.23 -32.19 2.08
C ALA A 239 -14.19 -31.40 0.77
N ASP A 240 -14.76 -30.19 0.78
CA ASP A 240 -14.66 -29.24 -0.33
C ASP A 240 -13.72 -28.11 0.09
N TYR A 241 -12.49 -28.14 -0.43
CA TYR A 241 -11.43 -27.18 -0.11
C TYR A 241 -11.71 -25.78 -0.68
N ASN A 242 -12.52 -25.66 -1.73
CA ASN A 242 -12.87 -24.36 -2.32
C ASN A 242 -13.85 -23.58 -1.44
N ASN A 243 -14.70 -24.29 -0.70
CA ASN A 243 -15.71 -23.69 0.17
C ASN A 243 -15.40 -23.83 1.67
N MET A 244 -14.24 -24.39 2.04
CA MET A 244 -13.83 -24.62 3.44
C MET A 244 -14.90 -25.35 4.27
N CYS A 245 -15.65 -26.27 3.65
CA CYS A 245 -16.77 -26.93 4.31
C CYS A 245 -16.69 -28.46 4.19
N VAL A 246 -17.01 -29.14 5.31
CA VAL A 246 -17.04 -30.60 5.41
C VAL A 246 -18.48 -31.03 5.58
N LYS A 247 -18.98 -31.90 4.68
CA LYS A 247 -20.33 -32.46 4.74
C LYS A 247 -20.27 -33.95 5.12
N LEU A 248 -21.07 -34.33 6.11
CA LEU A 248 -21.23 -35.70 6.61
C LEU A 248 -22.54 -36.27 6.09
N PHE A 249 -22.48 -37.44 5.47
CA PHE A 249 -23.65 -38.19 5.02
C PHE A 249 -23.72 -39.52 5.77
N ASP A 250 -24.87 -39.82 6.39
CA ASP A 250 -25.18 -41.15 6.89
C ASP A 250 -25.80 -41.95 5.73
N THR A 251 -25.16 -43.04 5.29
CA THR A 251 -25.68 -43.87 4.19
C THR A 251 -26.61 -44.99 4.65
N GLN A 252 -27.20 -44.86 5.84
CA GLN A 252 -28.19 -45.83 6.31
C GLN A 252 -29.55 -45.49 5.69
N VAL A 253 -29.89 -46.23 4.62
CA VAL A 253 -31.25 -46.41 4.10
C VAL A 253 -31.64 -47.86 4.33
#